data_AF-A0A1W9QVM0-F1
#
_entry.id   AF-A0A1W9QVM0-F1
#
_cell.length_a   1.000
_cell.length_b   1.000
_cell.length_c   1.000
_cell.angle_alpha   90.00
_cell.angle_beta   90.00
_cell.angle_gamma   90.00
#
_symmetry.space_group_name_H-M   'P 1'
#
loop_
_entity.id
_entity.type
_entity.pdbx_description
1 polymer ?
#
loop_
_entity_poly.entity_id
_entity_poly.type
_entity_poly.pdbx_seq_one_letter_code
_entity_poly.pdbx_strand_id
1 'polypeptide(L)'
;MKITVIFLLLCSAVFADVLKVKDKFPYDSFIDQFEKKLAITPQTREIIISFSKKNGKAVKAFLQTHNGYLEKKQAVYLADVSSA
;
A
#
# COMPACT_ATOMS: atom_id res chain seq x y z
N MET A 1 15.07 27.85 -27.76
CA MET A 1 13.67 27.48 -28.05
C MET A 1 13.40 25.97 -28.10
N LYS A 2 14.25 25.14 -28.73
CA LYS A 2 13.99 23.68 -28.83
C LYS A 2 13.90 22.94 -27.47
N ILE A 3 14.77 23.29 -26.52
CA ILE A 3 14.83 22.65 -25.18
C ILE A 3 13.57 22.97 -24.35
N THR A 4 13.03 24.19 -24.47
CA THR A 4 11.84 24.63 -23.74
C THR A 4 10.59 23.84 -24.14
N VAL A 5 10.46 23.49 -25.43
CA VAL A 5 9.34 22.69 -25.93
C VAL A 5 9.43 21.24 -25.42
N ILE A 6 10.64 20.68 -25.33
CA ILE A 6 10.88 19.34 -24.79
C ILE A 6 10.51 19.28 -23.30
N PHE A 7 10.87 20.30 -22.53
CA PHE A 7 10.54 20.36 -21.10
C PHE A 7 9.02 20.45 -20.86
N LEU A 8 8.29 21.15 -21.73
CA LEU A 8 6.83 21.25 -21.65
C LEU A 8 6.13 19.92 -21.99
N LEU A 9 6.67 19.14 -22.95
CA LEU A 9 6.16 17.82 -23.32
C LEU A 9 6.40 16.74 -22.25
N LEU A 10 7.46 16.87 -21.45
CA LEU A 10 7.76 15.94 -20.34
C LEU A 10 6.76 16.05 -19.19
N CYS A 11 6.20 17.24 -18.95
CA CYS A 11 5.19 17.44 -17.90
C CYS A 11 3.87 16.69 -18.18
N SER A 12 3.55 16.42 -19.45
CA SER A 12 2.33 15.66 -19.81
C SER A 12 2.46 14.15 -19.66
N ALA A 13 3.63 13.60 -19.34
CA ALA A 13 3.84 12.16 -19.20
C ALA A 13 3.60 11.61 -17.78
N VAL A 14 3.36 12.48 -16.79
CA VAL A 14 3.13 12.06 -15.39
C VAL A 14 1.64 11.85 -15.16
N PHE A 15 1.09 10.78 -15.70
CA PHE A 15 -0.24 10.30 -15.31
C PHE A 15 -0.07 9.35 -14.13
N ALA A 16 -0.60 9.72 -12.96
CA ALA A 16 -0.74 8.80 -11.85
C ALA A 16 -1.80 7.76 -12.23
N ASP A 17 -1.40 6.49 -12.33
CA ASP A 17 -2.35 5.40 -12.59
C ASP A 17 -3.20 5.19 -11.33
N VAL A 18 -4.50 5.47 -11.44
CA VAL A 18 -5.44 5.34 -10.32
C VAL A 18 -5.92 3.90 -10.29
N LEU A 19 -5.76 3.23 -9.15
CA LEU A 19 -6.22 1.85 -8.95
C LEU A 19 -7.74 1.74 -9.20
N LYS A 20 -8.13 0.90 -10.16
CA LYS A 20 -9.53 0.62 -10.53
C LYS A 20 -9.98 -0.74 -10.02
N VAL A 21 -11.30 -0.90 -9.92
CA VAL A 21 -11.90 -2.21 -9.62
C VAL A 21 -11.55 -3.18 -10.75
N LYS A 22 -11.07 -4.38 -10.37
CA LYS A 22 -10.53 -5.45 -11.25
C LYS A 22 -9.08 -5.28 -11.70
N ASP A 23 -8.40 -4.21 -11.30
CA ASP A 23 -6.96 -4.14 -11.52
C ASP A 23 -6.25 -5.23 -10.72
N LYS A 24 -5.19 -5.79 -11.32
CA LYS A 24 -4.29 -6.68 -10.58
C LYS A 24 -3.53 -5.82 -9.58
N PHE A 25 -3.59 -6.19 -8.30
CA PHE A 25 -2.79 -5.53 -7.29
C PHE A 25 -1.29 -5.65 -7.68
N PRO A 26 -0.54 -4.55 -7.73
CA PRO A 26 0.78 -4.52 -8.38
C PRO A 26 1.89 -5.20 -7.58
N TYR A 27 1.61 -5.67 -6.37
CA TYR A 27 2.59 -6.32 -5.50
C TYR A 27 2.16 -7.76 -5.21
N ASP A 28 3.09 -8.71 -5.39
CA ASP A 28 2.91 -10.11 -4.98
C ASP A 28 3.37 -10.34 -3.52
N SER A 29 4.21 -9.45 -2.99
CA SER A 29 4.63 -9.47 -1.59
C SER A 29 5.15 -8.10 -1.16
N PHE A 30 5.15 -7.83 0.13
CA PHE A 30 5.74 -6.64 0.73
C PHE A 30 6.48 -7.01 2.01
N ILE A 31 7.48 -6.22 2.36
CA ILE A 31 8.22 -6.36 3.62
C ILE A 31 7.55 -5.45 4.65
N ASP A 32 7.19 -5.99 5.80
CA ASP A 32 6.63 -5.19 6.88
C ASP A 32 7.72 -4.42 7.65
N GLN A 33 7.27 -3.58 8.58
CA GLN A 33 8.14 -2.80 9.46
C GLN A 33 9.04 -3.62 10.40
N PHE A 34 8.90 -4.95 10.42
CA PHE A 34 9.68 -5.90 11.21
C PHE A 34 10.52 -6.83 10.31
N GLU A 35 10.75 -6.42 9.06
CA GLU A 35 11.49 -7.16 8.04
C GLU A 35 10.85 -8.51 7.66
N LYS A 36 9.58 -8.74 8.03
CA LYS A 36 8.86 -9.95 7.64
C LYS A 36 8.26 -9.78 6.26
N LYS A 37 8.58 -10.71 5.38
CA LYS A 37 7.96 -10.80 4.06
C LYS A 37 6.52 -11.29 4.20
N LEU A 38 5.57 -10.42 3.88
CA LEU A 38 4.15 -10.73 3.76
C LEU A 38 3.82 -11.00 2.30
N ALA A 39 3.31 -12.19 2.02
CA ALA A 39 2.87 -12.56 0.67
C ALA A 39 1.42 -12.14 0.45
N ILE A 40 1.13 -11.55 -0.71
CA ILE A 40 -0.24 -11.38 -1.19
C ILE A 40 -0.56 -12.62 -2.00
N THR A 41 -1.53 -13.38 -1.50
CA THR A 41 -1.93 -14.64 -2.10
C THR A 41 -3.32 -14.49 -2.73
N PRO A 42 -3.75 -15.40 -3.62
CA PRO A 42 -5.12 -15.40 -4.12
C PRO A 42 -6.19 -15.51 -3.02
N GLN A 43 -5.80 -15.95 -1.82
CA GLN A 43 -6.68 -16.04 -0.64
C GLN A 43 -6.77 -14.71 0.12
N THR A 44 -5.85 -13.77 -0.12
CA THR A 44 -5.86 -12.45 0.52
C THR A 44 -7.05 -11.63 -0.01
N ARG A 45 -8.00 -11.31 0.87
CA ARG A 45 -9.22 -10.58 0.51
C ARG A 45 -9.14 -9.09 0.82
N GLU A 46 -8.28 -8.70 1.74
CA GLU A 46 -8.20 -7.34 2.26
C GLU A 46 -6.75 -6.96 2.54
N ILE A 47 -6.37 -5.74 2.16
CA ILE A 47 -5.06 -5.16 2.45
C ILE A 47 -5.31 -3.86 3.19
N ILE A 48 -4.88 -3.80 4.45
CA ILE A 48 -4.99 -2.61 5.29
C ILE A 48 -3.65 -1.88 5.22
N ILE A 49 -3.65 -0.64 4.73
CA ILE A 49 -2.43 0.16 4.58
C ILE A 49 -2.50 1.41 5.45
N SER A 50 -1.48 1.63 6.26
CA SER A 50 -1.35 2.85 7.07
C SER A 50 -0.17 3.69 6.60
N PHE A 51 -0.48 4.85 6.01
CA PHE A 51 0.52 5.81 5.51
C PHE A 51 1.06 6.80 6.57
N SER A 52 0.59 6.71 7.82
CA SER A 52 1.03 7.63 8.88
C SER A 52 1.20 6.90 10.21
N LYS A 53 2.13 7.38 11.05
CA LYS A 53 2.36 6.85 12.40
C LYS A 53 1.09 6.88 13.26
N LYS A 54 0.26 7.93 13.10
CA LYS A 54 -1.02 8.06 13.83
C LYS A 54 -1.98 6.93 13.45
N ASN A 55 -2.18 6.70 12.15
CA ASN A 55 -3.09 5.66 11.68
C ASN A 55 -2.55 4.27 12.00
N GLY A 56 -1.23 4.06 11.87
CA GLY A 56 -0.62 2.79 12.23
C GLY A 56 -0.76 2.44 13.72
N LYS A 57 -0.70 3.43 14.62
CA LYS A 57 -1.01 3.24 16.05
C LYS A 57 -2.47 2.83 16.27
N ALA A 58 -3.41 3.47 15.56
CA ALA A 58 -4.83 3.14 15.68
C ALA A 58 -5.13 1.71 15.19
N VAL A 59 -4.59 1.32 14.03
CA VAL A 59 -4.74 -0.05 13.51
C VAL A 59 -4.07 -1.06 14.43
N LYS A 60 -2.87 -0.76 14.96
CA LYS A 60 -2.21 -1.64 15.93
C LYS A 60 -3.05 -1.86 17.18
N ALA A 61 -3.62 -0.80 17.77
CA ALA A 61 -4.48 -0.91 18.95
C ALA A 61 -5.74 -1.75 18.66
N PHE A 62 -6.34 -1.55 17.48
CA PHE A 62 -7.46 -2.37 17.02
C PHE A 62 -7.07 -3.86 16.90
N LEU A 63 -5.97 -4.18 16.24
CA LEU A 63 -5.51 -5.57 16.05
C LEU A 63 -5.13 -6.25 17.38
N GLN A 64 -4.59 -5.51 18.34
CA GLN A 64 -4.27 -6.02 19.69
C GLN A 64 -5.51 -6.37 20.51
N THR A 65 -6.65 -5.72 20.25
CA THR A 65 -7.92 -5.99 20.93
C THR A 65 -8.76 -7.04 20.20
N HIS A 66 -8.44 -7.32 18.93
CA HIS A 66 -9.16 -8.24 18.06
C HIS A 66 -8.21 -9.34 17.56
N ASN A 67 -7.80 -10.21 18.47
CA ASN A 67 -6.92 -11.33 18.16
C ASN A 67 -7.48 -12.19 17.02
N GLY A 68 -6.64 -12.53 16.06
CA GLY A 68 -7.00 -13.32 14.88
C GLY A 68 -7.86 -12.59 13.83
N TYR A 69 -8.06 -11.27 13.94
CA TYR A 69 -8.81 -10.50 12.95
C TYR A 69 -8.26 -10.68 11.53
N LEU A 70 -6.94 -10.54 11.37
CA LEU A 70 -6.27 -10.67 10.07
C LEU A 70 -6.48 -12.06 9.46
N GLU A 71 -6.32 -13.12 10.24
CA GLU A 71 -6.54 -14.50 9.78
C GLU A 71 -8.00 -14.73 9.40
N LYS A 72 -8.94 -14.32 10.26
CA LYS A 72 -10.38 -14.49 10.04
C LYS A 72 -10.89 -13.74 8.80
N LYS A 73 -10.30 -12.59 8.50
CA LYS A 73 -10.64 -11.77 7.33
C LYS A 73 -9.82 -12.10 6.10
N GLN A 74 -8.83 -12.99 6.22
CA GLN A 74 -7.81 -13.22 5.19
C GLN A 74 -7.18 -11.88 4.75
N ALA A 75 -6.94 -11.02 5.74
CA ALA A 75 -6.43 -9.69 5.58
C ALA A 75 -4.94 -9.63 5.90
N VAL A 76 -4.23 -8.72 5.23
CA VAL A 76 -2.83 -8.41 5.53
C VAL A 76 -2.71 -6.94 5.91
N TYR A 77 -1.80 -6.63 6.84
CA TYR A 77 -1.59 -5.27 7.31
C TYR A 77 -0.19 -4.78 6.92
N LEU A 78 -0.13 -3.62 6.28
CA LEU A 78 1.10 -2.92 5.89
C LEU A 78 1.12 -1.55 6.55
N ALA A 79 2.16 -1.30 7.35
CA ALA A 79 2.47 0.04 7.82
C ALA A 79 3.58 0.63 6.95
N ASP A 80 3.21 1.54 6.05
CA ASP A 80 4.15 2.28 5.23
C ASP A 80 4.25 3.71 5.74
N VAL A 81 5.13 3.92 6.72
CA VAL A 81 5.38 5.24 7.32
C VAL A 81 6.63 5.90 6.74
N SER A 82 7.16 5.36 5.63
CA SER A 82 8.42 5.82 5.01
C SER A 82 8.30 7.21 4.37
N SER A 83 7.08 7.70 4.16
CA SER A 83 6.79 8.98 3.50
C SER A 83 6.50 10.14 4.48
N ALA A 84 6.72 9.96 5.79
CA ALA A 84 6.43 10.96 6.82
C ALA A 84 7.65 11.77 7.25
#